data_AF-A0A520CKZ2-F1
#
_entry.id   AF-A0A520CKZ2-F1
#
_cell.length_a   1.000
_cell.length_b   1.000
_cell.length_c   1.000
_cell.angle_alpha   90.00
_cell.angle_beta   90.00
_cell.angle_gamma   90.00
#
_symmetry.space_group_name_H-M   'P 1'
#
loop_
_entity.id
_entity.type
_entity.pdbx_description
1 polymer ?
#
loop_
_entity_poly.entity_id
_entity_poly.type
_entity_poly.pdbx_seq_one_letter_code
_entity_poly.pdbx_strand_id
1 'polypeptide(L)' 'MKVIALGLAFANYLSNPCASTVDAVVIAMEGRTDLPIDVHQTRQALLDGIPQVLAAKANSASGKTESLMQRLLKGQR' A
#
# COMPACT_ATOMS: atom_id res chain seq x y z
N MET A 1 -5.07 -5.42 25.03
CA MET A 1 -5.36 -5.33 23.58
C MET A 1 -4.11 -4.79 22.90
N LYS A 2 -3.55 -5.48 21.89
CA LYS A 2 -2.39 -4.97 21.16
C LYS A 2 -2.86 -3.82 20.27
N VAL A 3 -2.48 -2.59 20.60
CA VAL A 3 -2.75 -1.42 19.76
C VAL A 3 -1.88 -1.57 18.52
N ILE A 4 -2.47 -2.03 17.42
CA ILE A 4 -1.80 -2.02 16.13
C ILE A 4 -1.75 -0.56 15.70
N ALA A 5 -0.55 0.01 15.58
CA ALA A 5 -0.39 1.37 15.09
C ALA A 5 -0.93 1.45 13.66
N LEU A 6 -1.95 2.30 13.43
CA LEU A 6 -2.58 2.44 12.12
C LEU A 6 -1.55 2.71 11.01
N GLY A 7 -0.55 3.54 11.29
CA GLY A 7 0.53 3.84 10.34
C GLY A 7 1.33 2.61 9.92
N LEU A 8 1.58 1.68 10.85
CA LEU A 8 2.29 0.43 10.54
C LEU A 8 1.43 -0.52 9.71
N ALA A 9 0.14 -0.65 10.06
CA ALA A 9 -0.80 -1.45 9.28
C ALA A 9 -0.92 -0.93 7.83
N PHE A 10 -0.99 0.40 7.67
CA PHE A 10 -1.06 1.05 6.37
C PHE A 10 0.22 0.88 5.56
N ALA A 11 1.40 1.00 6.20
CA ALA A 11 2.69 0.74 5.55
C ALA A 11 2.82 -0.71 5.05
N ASN A 12 2.31 -1.67 5.82
CA ASN A 12 2.25 -3.07 5.40
C ASN A 12 1.30 -3.26 4.21
N TYR A 13 0.13 -2.61 4.22
CA TYR A 13 -0.80 -2.61 3.10
C TYR A 13 -0.16 -2.04 1.82
N LEU A 14 0.55 -0.92 1.90
CA LEU A 14 1.24 -0.34 0.72
C LEU A 14 2.37 -1.24 0.19
N SER A 15 3.06 -1.96 1.09
CA SER A 15 4.17 -2.84 0.72
C SER A 15 3.68 -4.15 0.11
N ASN A 16 2.60 -4.72 0.66
CA ASN A 16 2.01 -5.98 0.25
C ASN A 16 0.46 -5.91 0.32
N PRO A 17 -0.18 -5.26 -0.66
CA PRO A 17 -1.62 -5.04 -0.62
C PRO A 17 -2.36 -6.37 -0.83
N CYS A 18 -2.96 -6.87 0.24
CA CYS A 18 -3.78 -8.09 0.24
C CYS A 18 -4.88 -8.01 1.29
N ALA A 19 -5.88 -8.90 1.19
CA ALA A 19 -7.01 -8.95 2.12
C ALA A 19 -6.58 -8.99 3.60
N SER A 20 -5.50 -9.69 3.93
CA SER A 20 -4.99 -9.77 5.31
C SER A 20 -4.42 -8.44 5.82
N THR A 21 -3.74 -7.66 4.96
CA THR A 21 -3.24 -6.33 5.36
C THR A 21 -4.35 -5.29 5.45
N VAL A 22 -5.40 -5.41 4.63
CA VAL A 22 -6.61 -4.58 4.75
C VAL A 22 -7.29 -4.82 6.09
N ASP A 23 -7.46 -6.09 6.47
CA ASP A 23 -8.06 -6.46 7.75
C ASP A 23 -7.26 -5.89 8.94
N ALA A 24 -5.92 -5.90 8.85
CA ALA A 24 -5.07 -5.27 9.87
C ALA A 24 -5.25 -3.75 9.98
N VAL A 25 -5.50 -3.06 8.87
CA VAL A 25 -5.81 -1.61 8.86
C VAL A 25 -7.18 -1.36 9.47
N VAL A 26 -8.19 -2.14 9.08
CA VAL A 26 -9.57 -2.09 9.60
C VAL A 26 -9.58 -2.29 11.12
N ILE A 27 -8.91 -3.32 11.63
CA ILE A 27 -8.79 -3.60 13.07
C ILE A 27 -8.09 -2.43 13.80
N ALA A 28 -7.06 -1.85 13.20
CA ALA A 28 -6.37 -0.68 13.77
C ALA A 28 -7.25 0.59 13.76
N MET A 29 -8.24 0.68 12.86
CA MET A 29 -9.21 1.77 12.78
C MET A 29 -10.38 1.57 13.75
N GLU A 30 -10.87 0.34 13.93
CA GLU A 30 -11.89 0.03 14.95
C GLU A 30 -11.42 0.42 16.36
N GLY A 31 -10.11 0.31 16.62
CA GLY A 31 -9.51 0.78 17.86
C GLY A 31 -9.48 2.30 18.04
N ARG A 32 -9.88 3.09 17.03
CA ARG A 32 -9.88 4.57 17.05
C ARG A 32 -11.30 5.12 16.85
N THR A 33 -12.06 5.12 17.94
CA THR A 33 -13.43 5.68 18.00
C THR A 33 -13.51 7.19 17.81
N ASP A 34 -12.38 7.90 17.82
CA ASP A 34 -12.28 9.35 17.64
C ASP A 34 -12.40 9.77 16.16
N LEU A 35 -12.19 8.83 15.23
CA LEU A 35 -12.27 9.08 13.80
C LEU A 35 -13.70 8.79 13.30
N PRO A 36 -14.38 9.76 12.65
CA PRO A 36 -15.70 9.56 12.07
C PRO A 36 -15.59 8.78 10.75
N ILE A 37 -15.10 7.55 10.81
CA ILE A 37 -14.83 6.73 9.62
C ILE A 37 -15.60 5.43 9.72
N ASP A 38 -16.38 5.14 8.68
CA ASP A 38 -17.08 3.88 8.55
C ASP A 38 -16.11 2.76 8.14
N VAL A 39 -15.94 1.80 9.04
CA VAL A 39 -14.92 0.74 8.88
C VAL A 39 -15.29 -0.22 7.74
N HIS A 40 -16.59 -0.44 7.51
CA HIS A 40 -17.07 -1.27 6.40
C HIS A 40 -16.78 -0.62 5.05
N GLN A 41 -17.10 0.67 4.88
CA GLN A 41 -16.73 1.42 3.68
C GLN A 41 -15.22 1.46 3.47
N THR A 42 -14.45 1.66 4.54
CA THR A 42 -12.98 1.72 4.45
C THR A 42 -12.39 0.39 4.02
N ARG A 43 -12.90 -0.73 4.54
CA ARG A 43 -12.51 -2.07 4.10
C ARG A 43 -12.77 -2.26 2.60
N GLN A 44 -13.94 -1.84 2.14
CA GLN A 44 -14.35 -1.97 0.74
C GLN A 44 -13.49 -1.09 -0.19
N ALA A 45 -13.25 0.16 0.19
CA ALA A 45 -12.39 1.09 -0.55
C ALA A 45 -10.94 0.61 -0.62
N LEU A 46 -10.41 0.03 0.47
CA LEU A 46 -9.07 -0.56 0.49
C LEU A 46 -8.99 -1.79 -0.40
N LEU A 47 -9.98 -2.69 -0.37
CA LEU A 47 -10.02 -3.86 -1.24
C LEU A 47 -10.09 -3.47 -2.72
N ASP A 48 -10.92 -2.50 -3.07
CA ASP A 48 -11.06 -1.98 -4.44
C ASP A 48 -9.81 -1.23 -4.91
N GLY A 49 -9.07 -0.62 -3.97
CA GLY A 49 -7.80 0.07 -4.23
C GLY A 49 -6.60 -0.85 -4.46
N ILE A 50 -6.64 -2.14 -4.07
CA ILE A 50 -5.54 -3.10 -4.25
C ILE A 50 -4.97 -3.11 -5.68
N PRO A 51 -5.77 -3.28 -6.76
CA PRO A 51 -5.25 -3.28 -8.13
C PRO A 51 -4.51 -1.98 -8.48
N GLN A 52 -4.98 -0.84 -7.98
CA GLN A 52 -4.35 0.46 -8.23
C GLN A 52 -3.02 0.60 -7.49
N VAL A 53 -2.94 0.13 -6.23
CA VAL A 53 -1.69 0.11 -5.45
C VAL A 53 -0.66 -0.83 -6.07
N LEU A 54 -1.11 -2.00 -6.54
CA LEU A 54 -0.25 -2.94 -7.27
C LEU A 54 0.25 -2.35 -8.59
N ALA A 55 -0.61 -1.69 -9.37
CA ALA A 55 -0.24 -1.03 -10.61
C ALA A 55 0.75 0.14 -10.37
N ALA A 56 0.53 0.95 -9.33
CA ALA A 56 1.44 2.03 -8.94
C ALA A 56 2.81 1.49 -8.49
N LYS A 57 2.84 0.36 -7.79
CA LYS A 57 4.08 -0.33 -7.41
C LYS A 57 4.82 -0.87 -8.64
N ALA A 58 4.11 -1.45 -9.60
CA ALA A 58 4.69 -1.91 -10.86
C ALA A 58 5.25 -0.75 -11.69
N ASN A 59 4.53 0.36 -11.82
CA ASN A 59 4.99 1.55 -12.55
C ASN A 59 6.20 2.23 -11.88
N SER A 60 6.26 2.22 -10.54
CA SER A 60 7.40 2.75 -9.78
C SER A 60 8.68 1.94 -9.99
N ALA A 61 8.55 0.64 -10.29
CA ALA A 61 9.68 -0.24 -10.62
C ALA A 61 10.10 -0.13 -12.10
N SER A 62 9.15 0.05 -13.03
CA SER A 62 9.47 0.08 -14.48
C SER A 62 10.19 1.36 -14.90
N GLY A 63 9.71 2.54 -14.48
CA GLY A 63 10.24 3.83 -14.96
C GLY A 63 11.69 4.13 -14.55
N LYS A 64 12.14 3.62 -13.40
CA LYS A 64 13.52 3.83 -12.92
C LYS A 64 14.51 2.83 -13.52
N THR A 65 14.07 1.60 -13.81
CA THR A 65 14.96 0.54 -14.27
C THR A 65 15.32 0.71 -15.75
N GLU A 66 14.38 1.11 -16.60
CA GLU A 66 14.67 1.39 -18.01
C GLU A 66 15.61 2.58 -18.17
N SER A 67 15.41 3.66 -17.42
CA SER A 67 16.27 4.85 -17.48
C SER A 67 17.68 4.56 -16.95
N LEU A 68 17.81 3.71 -15.93
CA LEU A 68 19.10 3.24 -15.41
C LEU A 68 19.81 2.31 -16.41
N MET A 69 19.09 1.33 -16.99
CA MET A 69 19.63 0.42 -18.00
C MET A 69 20.09 1.17 -19.24
N GLN A 70 19.29 2.11 -19.75
CA GLN A 70 19.67 2.94 -20.89
C GLN A 70 20.93 3.79 -20.60
N ARG A 71 21.08 4.32 -19.38
CA ARG A 71 22.30 5.04 -18.98
C ARG A 71 23.52 4.13 -18.88
N LEU A 72 23.37 2.91 -18.36
CA LEU A 72 24.46 1.93 -18.27
C LEU A 72 24.90 1.39 -19.64
N LEU A 73 23.94 1.10 -20.53
CA LEU A 73 24.20 0.67 -21.92
C LEU A 73 24.82 1.78 -22.78
N LYS A 74 24.47 3.05 -22.53
CA LYS A 74 24.99 4.20 -23.29
C LYS A 74 26.32 4.74 -22.74
N GLY A 75 26.69 4.41 -21.51
CA GLY A 75 27.90 4.87 -20.82
C GLY A 75 29.15 3.99 -20.99
N GLN A 76 29.08 2.87 -21.72
CA GLN A 76 30.25 2.04 -22.09
C GLN A 76 30.77 2.37 -23.50
N ARG A 77 31.23 3.60 -23.74
CA ARG A 77 32.05 3.95 -24.91
C ARG A 77 33.17 4.88 -24.51
#